data_AF-A0A7R8ZY15-F1
#
_entry.id   AF-A0A7R8ZY15-F1
#
_cell.length_a   1.000
_cell.length_b   1.000
_cell.length_c   1.000
_cell.angle_alpha   90.00
_cell.angle_beta   90.00
_cell.angle_gamma   90.00
#
_symmetry.space_group_name_H-M   'P 1'
#
loop_
_entity.id
_entity.type
_entity.pdbx_description
1 polymer ?
#
loop_
_entity_poly.entity_id
_entity_poly.type
_entity_poly.pdbx_seq_one_letter_code
_entity_poly.pdbx_strand_id
1 'polypeptide(L)'
;SRSPSFITSLRLWIQRVGIVSVTCVASCFDHERPNPSLSPFACIATATECKGELDALNETLRSLKLDSLSLESCLPANGPSIASGEGYFDRFPGSGFLRDLFQQCQSCDLPCMVFLKFCAEGNNIPDAFQLIRYVEAHMQIIG
;
A
#
# COMPACT_ATOMS: atom_id res chain seq x y z
N SER A 1 -3.20 14.19 -32.11
CA SER A 1 -2.55 13.18 -31.26
C SER A 1 -3.24 13.18 -29.91
N ARG A 2 -3.65 12.04 -29.36
CA ARG A 2 -4.13 11.99 -27.97
C ARG A 2 -2.92 12.04 -27.05
N SER A 3 -2.91 12.95 -26.09
CA SER A 3 -1.93 12.92 -25.00
C SER A 3 -2.05 11.58 -24.27
N PRO A 4 -0.95 10.94 -23.86
CA PRO A 4 -1.01 9.80 -22.95
C PRO A 4 -1.80 10.19 -21.70
N SER A 5 -2.46 9.22 -21.08
CA SER A 5 -3.13 9.45 -19.79
C SER A 5 -2.10 9.90 -18.75
N PHE A 6 -2.57 10.53 -17.66
CA PHE A 6 -1.68 10.94 -16.57
C PHE A 6 -0.88 9.76 -16.02
N ILE A 7 -1.53 8.62 -15.80
CA ILE A 7 -0.90 7.38 -15.30
C ILE A 7 0.18 6.88 -16.25
N THR A 8 -0.08 6.85 -17.56
CA THR A 8 0.95 6.45 -18.55
C THR A 8 2.13 7.42 -18.54
N SER A 9 1.86 8.72 -18.43
CA SER A 9 2.91 9.74 -18.35
C SER A 9 3.77 9.60 -17.08
N LEU A 10 3.12 9.32 -15.95
CA LEU A 10 3.78 9.09 -14.67
C LEU A 10 4.67 7.85 -14.73
N ARG A 11 4.19 6.74 -15.29
CA ARG A 11 5.00 5.53 -15.51
C ARG A 11 6.26 5.84 -16.32
N LEU A 12 6.10 6.52 -17.46
CA LEU A 12 7.24 6.86 -18.31
C LEU A 12 8.24 7.76 -17.57
N TRP A 13 7.75 8.67 -16.73
CA TRP A 13 8.60 9.51 -15.89
C TRP A 13 9.35 8.70 -14.83
N ILE A 14 8.68 7.80 -14.10
CA ILE A 14 9.27 6.88 -13.10
C ILE A 14 10.42 6.09 -13.74
N GLN A 15 10.17 5.50 -14.91
CA GLN A 15 11.17 4.72 -15.66
C GLN A 15 12.35 5.60 -16.11
N ARG A 16 12.08 6.81 -16.61
CA ARG A 16 13.11 7.75 -17.07
C ARG A 16 14.02 8.21 -15.93
N VAL A 17 13.47 8.41 -14.73
CA VAL A 17 14.21 8.85 -13.54
C VAL A 17 15.01 7.69 -12.93
N GLY A 18 14.63 6.43 -13.21
CA GLY A 18 15.28 5.26 -12.63
C GLY A 18 14.84 4.99 -11.19
N ILE A 19 13.57 5.29 -10.88
CA ILE A 19 12.98 4.93 -9.58
C ILE A 19 12.96 3.40 -9.45
N VAL A 20 13.41 2.90 -8.30
CA VAL A 20 13.61 1.47 -8.02
C VAL A 20 12.43 0.80 -7.29
N SER A 21 11.61 1.60 -6.60
CA SER A 21 10.39 1.14 -5.91
C SER A 21 9.41 2.30 -5.74
N VAL A 22 8.12 1.99 -5.56
CA VAL A 22 7.06 2.97 -5.37
C VAL A 22 6.28 2.64 -4.11
N THR A 23 6.31 3.51 -3.12
CA THR A 23 5.45 3.40 -1.93
C THR A 23 4.31 4.40 -2.02
N CYS A 24 3.08 3.89 -1.92
CA CYS A 24 1.88 4.70 -1.87
C CYS A 24 1.32 4.72 -0.45
N VAL A 25 0.74 5.86 -0.09
CA VAL A 25 0.01 6.04 1.17
C VAL A 25 -1.39 6.54 0.84
N ALA A 26 -2.38 5.89 1.42
CA ALA A 26 -3.79 6.22 1.21
C ALA A 26 -4.60 6.04 2.49
N SER A 27 -5.79 6.63 2.50
CA SER A 27 -6.79 6.38 3.53
C SER A 27 -8.18 6.19 2.91
N CYS A 28 -9.02 5.44 3.62
CA CYS A 28 -10.43 5.20 3.32
C CYS A 28 -11.26 5.48 4.58
N PHE A 29 -12.58 5.59 4.43
CA PHE A 29 -13.43 5.74 5.60
C PHE A 29 -13.53 4.43 6.39
N ASP A 30 -13.58 4.50 7.71
CA ASP A 30 -13.62 3.30 8.55
C ASP A 30 -14.85 2.41 8.31
N HIS A 31 -15.98 3.00 7.90
CA HIS A 31 -17.17 2.25 7.54
C HIS A 31 -17.03 1.46 6.23
N GLU A 32 -15.99 1.71 5.43
CA GLU A 32 -15.65 0.95 4.22
C GLU A 32 -14.75 -0.26 4.54
N ARG A 33 -14.35 -0.43 5.81
CA ARG A 33 -13.52 -1.56 6.25
C ARG A 33 -14.28 -2.88 6.09
N PRO A 34 -13.68 -3.91 5.44
CA PRO A 34 -14.36 -5.18 5.18
C PRO A 34 -14.84 -5.92 6.43
N ASN A 35 -14.13 -5.75 7.55
CA ASN A 35 -14.49 -6.32 8.84
C ASN A 35 -14.02 -5.40 9.98
N PRO A 36 -14.93 -4.86 10.80
CA PRO A 36 -14.59 -3.98 11.93
C PRO A 36 -13.69 -4.61 12.99
N SER A 37 -13.57 -5.94 13.02
CA SER A 37 -12.67 -6.65 13.93
C SER A 37 -11.22 -6.73 13.44
N LEU A 38 -10.97 -6.46 12.14
CA LEU A 38 -9.61 -6.45 11.58
C LEU A 38 -8.91 -5.14 11.88
N SER A 39 -7.58 -5.15 11.78
CA SER A 39 -6.77 -3.93 11.89
C SER A 39 -7.30 -2.82 10.95
N PRO A 40 -7.38 -1.57 11.41
CA PRO A 40 -7.67 -0.43 10.54
C PRO A 40 -6.49 -0.10 9.61
N PHE A 41 -5.39 -0.84 9.66
CA PHE A 41 -4.28 -0.74 8.75
C PHE A 41 -4.23 -1.93 7.81
N ALA A 42 -4.03 -1.65 6.54
CA ALA A 42 -3.84 -2.65 5.51
C ALA A 42 -2.61 -2.32 4.66
N CYS A 43 -1.98 -3.35 4.12
CA CYS A 43 -0.90 -3.21 3.16
C CYS A 43 -1.11 -4.16 1.98
N ILE A 44 -0.80 -3.65 0.80
CA ILE A 44 -0.84 -4.38 -0.46
C ILE A 44 0.53 -4.21 -1.10
N ALA A 45 1.10 -5.31 -1.56
CA ALA A 45 2.41 -5.32 -2.18
C ALA A 45 2.33 -6.04 -3.53
N THR A 46 3.09 -5.57 -4.53
CA THR A 46 3.29 -6.31 -5.78
C THR A 46 4.02 -7.63 -5.52
N ALA A 47 3.84 -8.63 -6.38
CA ALA A 47 4.53 -9.93 -6.22
C ALA A 47 6.08 -9.82 -6.22
N THR A 48 6.61 -8.78 -6.88
CA THR A 48 8.04 -8.40 -6.85
C THR A 48 8.53 -8.01 -5.46
N GLU A 49 7.67 -7.43 -4.63
CA GLU A 49 7.92 -7.30 -3.20
C GLU A 49 7.59 -8.64 -2.54
N CYS A 50 8.62 -9.47 -2.37
CA CYS A 50 8.44 -10.84 -1.91
C CYS A 50 7.89 -10.89 -0.48
N LYS A 51 7.24 -12.01 -0.12
CA LYS A 51 6.79 -12.32 1.25
C LYS A 51 7.82 -11.99 2.34
N GLY A 52 9.11 -12.14 2.04
CA GLY A 52 10.21 -11.81 2.95
C GLY A 52 10.33 -10.32 3.30
N GLU A 53 9.97 -9.40 2.41
CA GLU A 53 9.98 -7.95 2.70
C GLU A 53 8.83 -7.57 3.62
N LEU A 54 7.67 -8.20 3.45
CA LEU A 54 6.53 -8.03 4.34
C LEU A 54 6.82 -8.60 5.74
N ASP A 55 7.47 -9.76 5.81
CA ASP A 55 7.91 -10.37 7.06
C ASP A 55 8.96 -9.48 7.76
N ALA A 56 9.94 -8.95 7.02
CA ALA A 56 10.95 -8.02 7.54
C ALA A 56 10.34 -6.69 8.03
N LEU A 57 9.33 -6.18 7.32
CA LEU A 57 8.56 -5.02 7.76
C LEU A 57 7.83 -5.31 9.07
N ASN A 58 7.16 -6.46 9.18
CA ASN A 58 6.49 -6.86 10.42
C ASN A 58 7.46 -7.00 11.60
N GLU A 59 8.64 -7.57 11.39
CA GLU A 59 9.69 -7.61 12.41
C GLU A 59 10.18 -6.21 12.79
N THR A 60 10.33 -5.32 11.81
CA THR A 60 10.73 -3.93 12.06
C THR A 60 9.67 -3.21 12.89
N LEU A 61 8.39 -3.35 12.55
CA LEU A 61 7.28 -2.78 13.32
C LEU A 61 7.25 -3.31 14.75
N ARG A 62 7.48 -4.62 14.95
CA ARG A 62 7.60 -5.24 16.28
C ARG A 62 8.75 -4.64 17.09
N SER A 63 9.93 -4.50 16.47
CA SER A 63 11.10 -3.94 17.13
C SER A 63 10.91 -2.46 17.53
N LEU A 64 10.12 -1.72 16.75
CA LEU A 64 9.75 -0.33 17.02
C LEU A 64 8.59 -0.20 18.04
N LYS A 65 8.11 -1.31 18.61
CA LYS A 65 6.94 -1.37 19.51
C LYS A 65 5.68 -0.78 18.88
N LEU A 66 5.60 -0.87 17.57
CA LEU A 66 4.41 -0.53 16.78
C LEU A 66 3.53 -1.79 16.66
N ASP A 67 3.39 -2.55 17.74
CA ASP A 67 2.75 -3.88 17.70
C ASP A 67 1.23 -3.74 17.52
N SER A 68 0.64 -2.63 17.99
CA SER A 68 -0.73 -2.22 17.71
C SER A 68 -0.98 -1.89 16.24
N LEU A 69 0.10 -1.76 15.48
CA LEU A 69 0.16 -1.48 14.05
C LEU A 69 0.52 -2.74 13.24
N SER A 70 0.50 -3.94 13.85
CA SER A 70 0.75 -5.20 13.13
C SER A 70 -0.14 -5.29 11.89
N LEU A 71 0.49 -5.47 10.72
CA LEU A 71 -0.24 -5.76 9.50
C LEU A 71 -0.83 -7.17 9.66
N GLU A 72 -2.14 -7.25 9.85
CA GLU A 72 -2.85 -8.44 9.42
C GLU A 72 -2.71 -8.46 7.91
N SER A 73 -1.90 -9.41 7.42
CA SER A 73 -1.67 -9.59 6.00
C SER A 73 -3.04 -9.61 5.32
N CYS A 74 -3.35 -8.58 4.54
CA CYS A 74 -4.51 -8.57 3.65
C CYS A 74 -4.27 -9.50 2.44
N LEU A 75 -3.44 -10.53 2.62
CA LEU A 75 -3.35 -11.68 1.76
C LEU A 75 -4.46 -12.64 2.21
N PRO A 76 -5.50 -12.89 1.39
CA PRO A 76 -6.58 -13.76 1.77
C PRO A 76 -6.02 -15.15 2.05
N ALA A 77 -6.26 -15.65 3.27
CA ALA A 77 -5.73 -16.93 3.76
C ALA A 77 -6.10 -18.15 2.90
N ASN A 78 -7.10 -18.05 2.00
CA ASN A 78 -7.52 -19.08 1.04
C ASN A 78 -8.19 -18.49 -0.23
N GLY A 79 -7.83 -17.27 -0.65
CA GLY A 79 -8.35 -16.62 -1.87
C GLY A 79 -7.26 -16.51 -2.95
N PRO A 80 -7.61 -16.25 -4.23
CA PRO A 80 -6.65 -16.29 -5.33
C PRO A 80 -5.46 -15.40 -5.00
N SER A 81 -4.27 -15.99 -5.12
CA SER A 81 -2.97 -15.36 -4.94
C SER A 81 -3.01 -13.92 -5.47
N ILE A 82 -2.87 -12.90 -4.60
CA ILE A 82 -2.85 -11.49 -4.99
C ILE A 82 -1.48 -11.17 -5.62
N ALA A 83 -1.21 -11.83 -6.74
CA ALA A 83 -0.20 -11.44 -7.68
C ALA A 83 -0.77 -10.47 -8.74
N SER A 84 -1.98 -9.93 -8.56
CA SER A 84 -2.63 -9.00 -9.51
C SER A 84 -3.32 -7.75 -8.91
N GLY A 85 -3.51 -7.66 -7.58
CA GLY A 85 -4.29 -6.56 -6.97
C GLY A 85 -5.78 -6.51 -7.39
N GLU A 86 -6.24 -7.44 -8.24
CA GLU A 86 -7.59 -7.49 -8.78
C GLU A 86 -8.60 -7.82 -7.68
N GLY A 87 -9.68 -7.05 -7.61
CA GLY A 87 -10.75 -7.23 -6.62
C GLY A 87 -10.46 -6.70 -5.21
N TYR A 88 -9.21 -6.33 -4.88
CA TYR A 88 -8.91 -5.64 -3.62
C TYR A 88 -9.28 -4.16 -3.74
N PHE A 89 -8.76 -3.46 -4.76
CA PHE A 89 -9.05 -2.04 -4.98
C PHE A 89 -10.52 -1.74 -5.29
N ASP A 90 -11.25 -2.70 -5.85
CA ASP A 90 -12.67 -2.52 -6.17
C ASP A 90 -13.56 -2.40 -4.93
N ARG A 91 -13.03 -2.73 -3.75
CA ARG A 91 -13.69 -2.56 -2.45
C ARG A 91 -13.45 -1.19 -1.83
N PHE A 92 -12.56 -0.37 -2.41
CA PHE A 92 -12.19 0.95 -1.90
C PHE A 92 -12.70 2.04 -2.84
N PRO A 93 -13.80 2.72 -2.48
CA PRO A 93 -14.28 3.89 -3.21
C PRO A 93 -13.17 4.93 -3.35
N GLY A 94 -13.01 5.52 -4.53
CA GLY A 94 -11.98 6.52 -4.78
C GLY A 94 -10.56 5.98 -4.99
N SER A 95 -10.33 4.67 -4.94
CA SER A 95 -9.01 4.06 -5.16
C SER A 95 -8.54 4.05 -6.62
N GLY A 96 -9.27 4.67 -7.55
CA GLY A 96 -9.03 4.54 -8.99
C GLY A 96 -7.60 4.88 -9.41
N PHE A 97 -7.06 5.99 -8.90
CA PHE A 97 -5.67 6.36 -9.16
C PHE A 97 -4.67 5.34 -8.60
N LEU A 98 -4.90 4.90 -7.36
CA LEU A 98 -4.02 3.97 -6.64
C LEU A 98 -3.98 2.60 -7.31
N ARG A 99 -5.15 2.10 -7.73
CA ARG A 99 -5.29 0.88 -8.51
C ARG A 99 -4.52 0.97 -9.83
N ASP A 100 -4.76 2.04 -10.59
CA ASP A 100 -4.15 2.19 -11.90
C ASP A 100 -2.63 2.31 -11.79
N LEU A 101 -2.12 3.03 -10.79
CA LEU A 101 -0.68 3.12 -10.51
C LEU A 101 -0.09 1.77 -10.09
N PHE A 102 -0.74 1.06 -9.16
CA PHE A 102 -0.31 -0.26 -8.70
C PHE A 102 -0.24 -1.25 -9.87
N GLN A 103 -1.28 -1.29 -10.71
CA GLN A 103 -1.32 -2.13 -11.91
C GLN A 103 -0.23 -1.75 -12.92
N GLN A 104 0.07 -0.46 -13.10
CA GLN A 104 1.21 -0.05 -13.93
C GLN A 104 2.53 -0.54 -13.37
N CYS A 105 2.78 -0.38 -12.06
CA CYS A 105 4.02 -0.84 -11.41
C CYS A 105 4.19 -2.35 -11.58
N GLN A 106 3.12 -3.10 -11.32
CA GLN A 106 3.07 -4.55 -11.54
C GLN A 106 3.32 -4.94 -12.99
N SER A 107 2.74 -4.23 -13.97
CA SER A 107 2.92 -4.53 -15.39
C SER A 107 4.36 -4.31 -15.90
N CYS A 108 5.20 -3.65 -15.12
CA CYS A 108 6.60 -3.40 -15.45
C CYS A 108 7.57 -3.94 -14.40
N ASP A 109 7.13 -4.90 -13.57
CA ASP A 109 7.94 -5.53 -12.52
C ASP A 109 8.62 -4.53 -11.57
N LEU A 110 7.97 -3.38 -11.34
CA LEU A 110 8.44 -2.37 -10.41
C LEU A 110 7.86 -2.66 -9.03
N PRO A 111 8.70 -2.88 -8.00
CA PRO A 111 8.26 -3.03 -6.62
C PRO A 111 7.34 -1.89 -6.22
N CYS A 112 6.14 -2.23 -5.75
CA CYS A 112 5.20 -1.25 -5.24
C CYS A 112 4.46 -1.75 -4.00
N MET A 113 4.54 -0.94 -2.94
CA MET A 113 3.84 -1.13 -1.68
C MET A 113 2.78 -0.05 -1.50
N VAL A 114 1.62 -0.43 -0.99
CA VAL A 114 0.51 0.47 -0.69
C VAL A 114 0.15 0.33 0.78
N PHE A 115 0.34 1.39 1.54
CA PHE A 115 -0.14 1.51 2.91
C PHE A 115 -1.51 2.19 2.93
N LEU A 116 -2.51 1.50 3.48
CA LEU A 116 -3.88 1.99 3.59
C LEU A 116 -4.27 2.07 5.06
N LYS A 117 -4.92 3.17 5.44
CA LYS A 117 -5.52 3.36 6.76
C LYS A 117 -7.00 3.68 6.66
N PHE A 118 -7.81 2.91 7.35
CA PHE A 118 -9.21 3.19 7.61
C PHE A 118 -9.31 4.24 8.72
N CYS A 119 -9.79 5.43 8.35
CA CYS A 119 -9.90 6.59 9.23
C CYS A 119 -11.36 6.84 9.61
N ALA A 120 -11.60 7.19 10.86
CA ALA A 120 -12.89 7.75 11.27
C ALA A 120 -13.07 9.16 10.66
N GLU A 121 -14.30 9.67 10.70
CA GLU A 121 -14.54 11.07 10.33
C GLU A 121 -13.93 12.03 11.36
N GLY A 122 -13.39 13.15 10.90
CA GLY A 122 -12.84 14.20 11.75
C GLY A 122 -11.32 14.34 11.66
N ASN A 123 -10.66 14.42 12.82
CA ASN A 123 -9.23 14.71 12.89
C ASN A 123 -8.37 13.46 12.63
N ASN A 124 -7.86 13.35 11.40
CA ASN A 124 -7.03 12.23 10.95
C ASN A 124 -5.51 12.50 11.08
N ILE A 125 -5.10 13.57 11.75
CA ILE A 125 -3.67 13.86 12.01
C ILE A 125 -2.97 12.68 12.69
N PRO A 126 -3.53 12.05 13.75
CA PRO A 126 -2.86 10.92 14.41
C PRO A 126 -2.69 9.70 13.48
N ASP A 127 -3.66 9.47 12.60
CA ASP A 127 -3.61 8.37 11.62
C ASP A 127 -2.56 8.64 10.53
N ALA A 128 -2.43 9.88 10.08
CA ALA A 128 -1.38 10.28 9.14
C ALA A 128 0.02 10.10 9.75
N PHE A 129 0.21 10.44 11.03
CA PHE A 129 1.48 10.18 11.74
C PHE A 129 1.78 8.68 11.82
N GLN A 130 0.78 7.85 12.10
CA GLN A 130 0.95 6.39 12.12
C GLN A 130 1.35 5.87 10.74
N LEU A 131 0.68 6.29 9.67
CA LEU A 131 1.04 5.94 8.28
C LEU A 131 2.49 6.31 7.94
N ILE A 132 2.96 7.48 8.37
CA ILE A 132 4.36 7.89 8.15
C ILE A 132 5.33 6.94 8.86
N ARG A 133 5.02 6.49 10.08
CA ARG A 133 5.87 5.53 10.80
C ARG A 133 6.02 4.21 10.04
N TYR A 134 4.98 3.74 9.35
CA TYR A 134 5.09 2.56 8.48
C TYR A 134 6.01 2.78 7.30
N VAL A 135 5.86 3.93 6.62
CA VAL A 135 6.71 4.28 5.49
C VAL A 135 8.16 4.35 5.93
N GLU A 136 8.44 4.96 7.08
CA GLU A 136 9.80 5.03 7.61
C GLU A 136 10.36 3.66 8.00
N ALA A 137 9.54 2.79 8.60
CA ALA A 137 9.94 1.41 8.93
C ALA A 137 10.25 0.61 7.66
N HIS A 138 9.43 0.75 6.62
CA HIS A 138 9.61 0.09 5.33
C HIS A 138 10.85 0.61 4.59
N MET A 139 11.01 1.92 4.52
CA MET A 139 12.12 2.56 3.80
C MET A 139 13.43 2.58 4.59
N GLN A 140 13.42 2.14 5.86
CA GLN A 140 14.56 2.21 6.77
C GLN A 140 15.14 3.63 6.90
N ILE A 141 14.29 4.66 6.79
CA ILE A 141 14.72 6.07 6.81
C ILE A 141 15.14 6.53 8.22
N ILE A 142 14.66 5.85 9.26
CA ILE A 142 15.09 6.10 10.64
C ILE A 142 16.30 5.22 10.93
N GLY A 143 17.49 5.83 10.80
CA GLY A 143 18.74 5.39 11.43
C GLY A 143 19.03 6.21 12.68
#